data_AF-A0A4Y2MX37-F1
#
_entry.id   AF-A0A4Y2MX37-F1
#
_cell.length_a   1.000
_cell.length_b   1.000
_cell.length_c   1.000
_cell.angle_alpha   90.00
_cell.angle_beta   90.00
_cell.angle_gamma   90.00
#
_symmetry.space_group_name_H-M   'P 1'
#
loop_
_entity.id
_entity.type
_entity.pdbx_description
1 polymer ?
#
loop_
_entity_poly.entity_id
_entity_poly.type
_entity_poly.pdbx_seq_one_letter_code
_entity_poly.pdbx_strand_id
1 'polypeptide(L)'
;MSSLEQRANIKFCVLLAKSPSETLEMLKKAYRKDAMKKTAVYEWHKGKVGTRQSDVGVFFDYDSVIHYEFIPEGQTVNKELYMEILKRLRDAIRRKLPEKGATNDWFLLHDNAPPHRALIVKKYLARHSITTLEHPLYSPDLAPADFYLS
;
A
#
# COMPACT_ATOMS: atom_id res chain seq x y z
N MET A 1 15.02 3.16 10.91
CA MET A 1 13.77 3.32 10.11
C MET A 1 12.92 4.45 10.69
N SER A 2 12.06 5.10 9.89
CA SER A 2 11.35 6.33 10.33
C SER A 2 10.15 6.04 11.24
N SER A 3 9.83 6.96 12.15
CA SER A 3 8.65 6.84 13.02
C SER A 3 7.33 6.86 12.25
N LEU A 4 7.30 7.48 11.07
CA LEU A 4 6.13 7.54 10.20
C LEU A 4 5.76 6.16 9.65
N GLU A 5 6.77 5.38 9.26
CA GLU A 5 6.61 4.01 8.75
C GLU A 5 6.04 3.05 9.81
N GLN A 6 6.49 3.15 11.06
CA GLN A 6 5.97 2.30 12.14
C GLN A 6 4.52 2.65 12.50
N ARG A 7 4.15 3.95 12.47
CA ARG A 7 2.76 4.39 12.69
C ARG A 7 1.83 3.89 11.58
N ALA A 8 2.32 3.86 10.35
CA ALA A 8 1.67 3.23 9.22
C ALA A 8 1.38 1.74 9.49
N ASN A 9 2.39 0.98 9.94
CA ASN A 9 2.21 -0.44 10.28
C ASN A 9 1.25 -0.66 11.47
N ILE A 10 1.21 0.22 12.48
CA ILE A 10 0.20 0.13 13.55
C ILE A 10 -1.21 0.24 12.97
N LYS A 11 -1.42 1.22 12.09
CA LYS A 11 -2.71 1.44 11.48
C LYS A 11 -3.13 0.26 10.59
N PHE A 12 -2.18 -0.33 9.87
CA PHE A 12 -2.41 -1.58 9.14
C PHE A 12 -2.81 -2.73 10.07
N CYS A 13 -2.15 -2.88 11.23
CA CYS A 13 -2.54 -3.90 12.22
C CYS A 13 -3.96 -3.64 12.77
N VAL A 14 -4.37 -2.39 12.98
CA VAL A 14 -5.74 -2.04 13.36
C VAL A 14 -6.75 -2.44 12.28
N LEU A 15 -6.43 -2.23 10.99
CA LEU A 15 -7.28 -2.65 9.87
C LEU A 15 -7.43 -4.17 9.80
N LEU A 16 -6.36 -4.91 10.10
CA LEU A 16 -6.38 -6.38 10.21
C LEU A 16 -7.02 -6.90 11.52
N ALA A 17 -7.75 -6.04 12.24
CA ALA A 17 -8.39 -6.34 13.53
C ALA A 17 -7.43 -6.91 14.60
N LYS A 18 -6.13 -6.60 14.50
CA LYS A 18 -5.13 -7.05 15.49
C LYS A 18 -5.28 -6.27 16.78
N SER A 19 -5.09 -6.98 17.89
CA SER A 19 -5.00 -6.37 19.21
C SER A 19 -3.77 -5.46 19.33
N PRO A 20 -3.74 -4.51 20.28
CA PRO A 20 -2.55 -3.71 20.57
C PRO A 20 -1.33 -4.58 20.93
N SER A 21 -1.53 -5.72 21.58
CA SER A 21 -0.48 -6.67 21.93
C SER A 21 0.08 -7.39 20.69
N GLU A 22 -0.77 -7.89 19.80
CA GLU A 22 -0.32 -8.49 18.54
C GLU A 22 0.44 -7.47 17.69
N THR A 23 -0.08 -6.23 17.60
CA THR A 23 0.56 -5.13 16.88
C THR A 23 1.97 -4.85 17.43
N LEU A 24 2.12 -4.83 18.75
CA LEU A 24 3.43 -4.64 19.39
C LEU A 24 4.41 -5.76 19.03
N GLU A 25 3.96 -7.01 19.05
CA GLU A 25 4.82 -8.15 18.70
C GLU A 25 5.20 -8.14 17.22
N MET A 26 4.27 -7.80 16.34
CA MET A 26 4.56 -7.61 14.91
C MET A 26 5.58 -6.49 14.68
N LEU A 27 5.45 -5.35 15.38
CA LEU A 27 6.43 -4.26 15.30
C LEU A 27 7.79 -4.65 15.85
N LYS A 28 7.86 -5.34 17.00
CA LYS A 28 9.13 -5.84 17.54
C LYS A 28 9.81 -6.80 16.58
N LYS A 29 9.03 -7.68 15.92
CA LYS A 29 9.56 -8.61 14.92
C LYS A 29 10.10 -7.87 13.70
N ALA A 30 9.39 -6.86 13.21
CA ALA A 30 9.77 -6.10 12.01
C ALA A 30 10.94 -5.13 12.25
N TYR A 31 10.94 -4.41 13.39
CA TYR A 31 11.85 -3.29 13.66
C TYR A 31 12.90 -3.57 14.73
N ARG A 32 12.80 -4.69 15.46
CA ARG A 32 13.75 -5.11 16.51
C ARG A 32 14.02 -3.98 17.51
N LYS A 33 15.28 -3.53 17.61
CA LYS A 33 15.73 -2.48 18.55
C LYS A 33 15.17 -1.10 18.20
N ASP A 34 14.78 -0.90 16.95
CA ASP A 34 14.24 0.37 16.46
C ASP A 34 12.71 0.45 16.65
N ALA A 35 12.08 -0.60 17.17
CA ALA A 35 10.64 -0.64 17.36
C ALA A 35 10.16 0.45 18.33
N MET A 36 9.00 1.04 18.04
CA MET A 36 8.38 2.02 18.93
C MET A 36 8.13 1.43 20.31
N LYS A 37 8.25 2.29 21.33
CA LYS A 37 7.96 1.92 22.71
C LYS A 37 6.52 1.44 22.86
N LYS A 38 6.32 0.43 23.71
CA LYS A 38 5.00 -0.15 24.02
C LYS A 38 3.92 0.90 24.28
N THR A 39 4.22 1.93 25.07
CA THR A 39 3.28 3.01 25.39
C THR A 39 2.81 3.73 24.14
N ALA A 40 3.73 4.15 23.28
CA ALA A 40 3.40 4.79 22.00
C ALA A 40 2.59 3.86 21.10
N VAL A 41 2.92 2.56 21.02
CA VAL A 41 2.15 1.60 20.21
C VAL A 41 0.69 1.53 20.67
N TYR A 42 0.46 1.43 21.98
CA TYR A 42 -0.89 1.32 22.54
C TYR A 42 -1.70 2.63 22.40
N GLU A 43 -1.06 3.78 22.62
CA GLU A 43 -1.71 5.09 22.40
C GLU A 43 -2.11 5.28 20.95
N TRP A 44 -1.19 5.00 20.03
CA TRP A 44 -1.46 5.09 18.59
C TRP A 44 -2.52 4.09 18.15
N HIS A 45 -2.49 2.85 18.64
CA HIS A 45 -3.51 1.84 18.31
C HIS A 45 -4.89 2.28 18.79
N LYS A 46 -5.03 2.68 20.06
CA LYS A 46 -6.29 3.16 20.63
C LYS A 46 -6.82 4.40 19.90
N GLY A 47 -5.95 5.33 19.52
CA GLY A 47 -6.33 6.53 18.75
C GLY A 47 -6.77 6.26 17.31
N LYS A 48 -6.64 5.03 16.80
CA LYS A 48 -7.11 4.60 15.48
C LYS A 48 -8.36 3.71 15.55
N VAL A 49 -8.66 3.15 16.72
CA VAL A 49 -9.92 2.44 16.95
C VAL A 49 -11.05 3.46 16.97
N GLY A 50 -11.89 3.46 15.92
CA GLY A 50 -13.05 4.35 15.79
C GLY A 50 -12.85 5.61 14.95
N THR A 51 -11.66 5.87 14.42
CA THR A 51 -11.49 6.88 13.35
C THR A 51 -12.08 6.34 12.05
N ARG A 52 -12.95 7.11 11.36
CA ARG A 52 -13.49 6.70 10.06
C ARG A 52 -12.32 6.47 9.09
N GLN A 53 -12.43 5.39 8.34
CA GLN A 53 -11.33 4.79 7.59
C GLN A 53 -10.75 5.79 6.59
N SER A 54 -9.45 6.04 6.73
CA SER A 54 -8.63 6.46 5.60
C SER A 54 -8.52 5.29 4.61
N ASP A 55 -8.68 5.57 3.33
CA ASP A 55 -8.35 4.59 2.31
C ASP A 55 -6.84 4.27 2.34
N VAL A 56 -6.50 3.03 2.04
CA VAL A 56 -5.11 2.59 1.92
C VAL A 56 -4.93 1.96 0.54
N GLY A 57 -4.02 2.51 -0.25
CA GLY A 57 -3.59 1.88 -1.49
C GLY A 57 -2.48 0.87 -1.18
N VAL A 58 -2.68 -0.41 -1.47
CA VAL A 58 -1.68 -1.47 -1.24
C VAL A 58 -1.31 -2.12 -2.58
N PHE A 59 -0.01 -2.29 -2.81
CA PHE A 59 0.55 -3.01 -3.95
C PHE A 59 1.40 -4.16 -3.43
N PHE A 60 1.13 -5.36 -3.93
CA PHE A 60 1.76 -6.59 -3.50
C PHE A 60 1.93 -7.54 -4.69
N ASP A 61 2.85 -8.49 -4.55
CA ASP A 61 2.91 -9.67 -5.40
C ASP A 61 2.56 -10.93 -4.59
N TYR A 62 2.76 -12.11 -5.18
CA TYR A 62 2.46 -13.38 -4.52
C TYR A 62 3.34 -13.65 -3.29
N ASP A 63 4.50 -12.98 -3.17
CA ASP A 63 5.45 -13.18 -2.08
C ASP A 63 5.29 -12.15 -0.97
N SER A 64 4.99 -10.88 -1.29
CA SER A 64 5.01 -9.82 -0.28
C SER A 64 4.34 -8.50 -0.68
N VAL A 65 4.12 -7.65 0.32
CA VAL A 65 3.72 -6.24 0.11
C VAL A 65 4.91 -5.42 -0.41
N ILE A 66 4.77 -4.90 -1.62
CA ILE A 66 5.77 -4.09 -2.33
C ILE A 66 5.69 -2.64 -1.85
N HIS A 67 4.50 -2.04 -1.89
CA HIS A 67 4.28 -0.65 -1.49
C HIS A 67 2.91 -0.48 -0.85
N TYR A 68 2.78 0.49 0.05
CA TYR A 68 1.48 0.94 0.55
C TYR A 68 1.49 2.45 0.72
N GLU A 69 0.34 3.10 0.57
CA GLU A 69 0.16 4.52 0.80
C GLU A 69 -1.10 4.76 1.63
N PHE A 70 -0.97 5.62 2.65
CA PHE A 70 -2.12 6.08 3.42
C PHE A 70 -2.72 7.32 2.78
N ILE A 71 -4.01 7.27 2.47
CA ILE A 71 -4.72 8.41 1.94
C ILE A 71 -5.35 9.16 3.12
N PRO A 72 -5.04 10.45 3.33
CA PRO A 72 -5.62 11.21 4.43
C PRO A 72 -7.15 11.19 4.41
N GLU A 73 -7.76 11.21 5.60
CA GLU A 73 -9.22 11.20 5.74
C GLU A 73 -9.85 12.38 5.01
N GLY A 74 -10.90 12.12 4.23
CA GLY A 74 -11.59 13.13 3.42
C GLY A 74 -10.91 13.45 2.08
N GLN A 75 -9.75 12.85 1.77
CA GLN A 75 -9.10 12.98 0.48
C GLN A 75 -9.44 11.76 -0.40
N THR A 76 -10.01 12.00 -1.57
CA THR A 76 -10.15 10.96 -2.61
C THR A 76 -8.84 10.84 -3.38
N VAL A 77 -8.49 9.62 -3.80
CA VAL A 77 -7.38 9.44 -4.74
C VAL A 77 -7.73 10.14 -6.04
N ASN A 78 -7.05 11.25 -6.34
CA ASN A 78 -7.10 11.88 -7.65
C ASN A 78 -5.95 11.37 -8.52
N LYS A 79 -5.97 11.75 -9.80
CA LYS A 79 -4.96 11.30 -10.78
C LYS A 79 -3.55 11.77 -10.41
N GLU A 80 -3.39 12.94 -9.80
CA GLU A 80 -2.11 13.48 -9.36
C GLU A 80 -1.52 12.67 -8.20
N LEU A 81 -2.34 12.36 -7.19
CA LEU A 81 -1.93 11.53 -6.06
C LEU A 81 -1.59 10.11 -6.51
N TYR A 82 -2.40 9.52 -7.38
CA TYR A 82 -2.12 8.20 -7.93
C TYR A 82 -0.79 8.16 -8.71
N MET A 83 -0.49 9.21 -9.47
CA MET A 83 0.80 9.35 -10.15
C MET A 83 1.99 9.37 -9.17
N GLU A 84 1.88 10.09 -8.06
CA GLU A 84 2.92 10.09 -7.02
C GLU A 84 3.08 8.71 -6.37
N ILE A 85 1.97 8.00 -6.14
CA ILE A 85 1.97 6.63 -5.64
C ILE A 85 2.70 5.70 -6.62
N LEU A 86 2.44 5.79 -7.93
CA LEU A 86 3.12 4.96 -8.94
C LEU A 86 4.62 5.21 -9.01
N LYS A 87 5.07 6.47 -8.84
CA LYS A 87 6.51 6.79 -8.76
C LYS A 87 7.17 6.10 -7.57
N ARG A 88 6.55 6.19 -6.40
CA ARG A 88 7.04 5.55 -5.17
C ARG A 88 7.00 4.04 -5.26
N LEU A 89 5.95 3.48 -5.86
CA LEU A 89 5.84 2.04 -6.14
C LEU A 89 7.01 1.57 -7.00
N ARG A 90 7.32 2.27 -8.10
CA ARG A 90 8.44 1.92 -8.97
C ARG A 90 9.78 1.93 -8.23
N ASP A 91 9.99 2.91 -7.35
CA ASP A 91 11.19 2.98 -6.53
C ASP A 91 11.21 1.89 -5.44
N ALA A 92 10.06 1.47 -4.93
CA ALA A 92 9.95 0.33 -4.04
C ALA A 92 10.27 -0.98 -4.76
N ILE A 93 9.78 -1.18 -5.99
CA ILE A 93 10.10 -2.36 -6.82
C ILE A 93 11.60 -2.44 -7.06
N ARG A 94 12.25 -1.36 -7.47
CA ARG A 94 13.71 -1.34 -7.70
C ARG A 94 14.53 -1.69 -6.46
N ARG A 95 14.04 -1.34 -5.26
CA ARG A 95 14.74 -1.62 -4.00
C ARG A 95 14.47 -3.02 -3.47
N LYS A 96 13.21 -3.48 -3.53
CA LYS A 96 12.77 -4.75 -2.94
C LYS A 96 12.90 -5.93 -3.91
N LEU A 97 12.81 -5.67 -5.21
CA LEU A 97 12.76 -6.65 -6.28
C LEU A 97 13.74 -6.21 -7.40
N PRO A 98 15.06 -6.20 -7.15
CA PRO A 98 16.05 -5.62 -8.06
C PRO A 98 16.07 -6.27 -9.44
N GLU A 99 15.84 -7.59 -9.54
CA GLU A 99 15.74 -8.29 -10.83
C GLU A 99 14.55 -7.79 -11.67
N LYS A 100 13.34 -7.80 -11.09
CA LYS A 100 12.11 -7.27 -11.72
C LYS A 100 12.23 -5.77 -12.03
N GLY A 101 12.90 -5.01 -11.17
CA GLY A 101 13.11 -3.57 -11.34
C GLY A 101 14.12 -3.21 -12.43
N ALA A 102 15.05 -4.10 -12.75
CA ALA A 102 16.04 -3.92 -13.82
C ALA A 102 15.44 -4.21 -15.20
N THR A 103 14.64 -5.27 -15.31
CA THR A 103 14.04 -5.71 -16.58
C THR A 103 12.70 -5.03 -16.87
N ASN A 104 12.00 -4.53 -15.84
CA ASN A 104 10.57 -4.20 -15.88
C ASN A 104 9.70 -5.37 -16.38
N ASP A 105 10.15 -6.61 -16.16
CA ASP A 105 9.42 -7.83 -16.50
C ASP A 105 8.39 -8.16 -15.42
N TRP A 106 7.37 -7.29 -15.31
CA TRP A 106 6.26 -7.44 -14.39
C TRP A 106 5.05 -6.68 -14.91
N PHE A 107 3.87 -7.13 -14.50
CA PHE A 107 2.60 -6.56 -14.90
C PHE A 107 1.96 -5.82 -13.73
N LEU A 108 1.40 -4.65 -14.01
CA LEU A 108 0.57 -3.92 -13.06
C LEU A 108 -0.90 -4.29 -13.26
N LEU A 109 -1.52 -4.85 -12.23
CA LEU A 109 -2.96 -5.01 -12.15
C LEU A 109 -3.52 -3.93 -11.22
N HIS A 110 -4.46 -3.13 -11.71
CA HIS A 110 -5.20 -2.13 -10.94
C HIS A 110 -6.63 -2.03 -11.48
N ASP A 111 -7.55 -1.53 -10.66
CA ASP A 111 -8.94 -1.35 -11.08
C ASP A 111 -9.10 -0.25 -12.16
N ASN A 112 -10.29 -0.17 -12.73
CA ASN A 112 -10.63 0.82 -13.75
C ASN A 112 -11.12 2.16 -13.18
N ALA A 113 -10.77 2.52 -11.94
CA ALA A 113 -11.18 3.78 -11.33
C ALA A 113 -10.78 5.00 -12.19
N PRO A 114 -11.56 6.10 -12.19
CA PRO A 114 -11.28 7.28 -13.00
C PRO A 114 -9.84 7.84 -12.88
N PRO A 115 -9.22 7.88 -11.69
CA PRO A 115 -7.83 8.32 -11.53
C PRO A 115 -6.84 7.42 -12.28
N HIS A 116 -7.05 6.11 -12.28
CA HIS A 116 -6.13 5.14 -12.89
C HIS A 116 -6.23 5.14 -14.41
N ARG A 117 -7.41 5.47 -14.95
CA ARG A 117 -7.64 5.63 -16.39
C ARG A 117 -7.19 6.98 -16.95
N ALA A 118 -6.77 7.91 -16.10
CA ALA A 118 -6.39 9.25 -16.52
C ALA A 118 -5.23 9.23 -17.52
N LEU A 119 -5.25 10.16 -18.49
CA LEU A 119 -4.23 10.23 -19.54
C LEU A 119 -2.81 10.40 -18.99
N ILE A 120 -2.64 11.15 -17.89
CA ILE A 120 -1.34 11.34 -17.24
C ILE A 120 -0.76 10.01 -16.74
N VAL A 121 -1.61 9.14 -16.19
CA VAL A 121 -1.26 7.82 -15.69
C VAL A 121 -0.87 6.89 -16.84
N LYS A 122 -1.71 6.82 -17.88
CA LYS A 122 -1.42 6.02 -19.07
C LYS A 122 -0.09 6.42 -19.74
N LYS A 123 0.17 7.74 -19.86
CA LYS A 123 1.43 8.27 -20.40
C LYS A 123 2.63 7.89 -19.53
N TYR A 124 2.49 7.93 -18.21
CA TYR A 124 3.53 7.54 -17.28
C TYR A 124 3.90 6.07 -17.41
N LEU A 125 2.89 5.19 -17.40
CA LEU A 125 3.07 3.75 -17.52
C LEU A 125 3.76 3.39 -18.84
N ALA A 126 3.29 3.96 -19.96
CA ALA A 126 3.91 3.78 -21.27
C ALA A 126 5.36 4.29 -21.33
N ARG A 127 5.65 5.47 -20.76
CA ARG A 127 7.00 6.04 -20.72
C ARG A 127 7.99 5.18 -19.93
N HIS A 128 7.50 4.42 -18.96
CA HIS A 128 8.31 3.56 -18.11
C HIS A 128 8.25 2.08 -18.49
N SER A 129 7.63 1.75 -19.62
CA SER A 129 7.44 0.37 -20.09
C SER A 129 6.78 -0.54 -19.04
N ILE A 130 5.85 0.03 -18.26
CA ILE A 130 5.07 -0.73 -17.29
C ILE A 130 3.83 -1.26 -18.01
N THR A 131 3.76 -2.58 -18.19
CA THR A 131 2.62 -3.22 -18.84
C THR A 131 1.47 -3.35 -17.84
N THR A 132 0.29 -2.84 -18.20
CA THR A 132 -0.93 -3.00 -17.40
C THR A 132 -1.75 -4.17 -17.92
N LEU A 133 -2.24 -5.02 -17.02
CA LEU A 133 -3.26 -6.00 -17.35
C LEU A 133 -4.63 -5.33 -17.37
N GLU A 134 -5.43 -5.65 -18.36
CA GLU A 134 -6.82 -5.17 -18.41
C GLU A 134 -7.63 -5.88 -17.32
N HIS A 135 -8.21 -5.09 -16.42
CA HIS A 135 -9.17 -5.61 -15.45
C HIS A 135 -10.58 -5.52 -16.06
N PRO A 136 -11.39 -6.60 -16.04
CA PRO A 136 -12.78 -6.53 -16.49
C PRO A 136 -13.59 -5.56 -15.62
N LEU A 137 -14.66 -4.96 -16.18
CA LEU A 137 -15.56 -4.15 -15.37
C LEU A 137 -16.31 -5.04 -14.36
N TYR A 138 -16.33 -4.63 -13.09
CA TYR A 138 -17.09 -5.27 -12.00
C TYR A 138 -16.72 -6.74 -11.73
N SER A 139 -15.42 -7.05 -11.71
CA SER A 139 -14.90 -8.36 -11.32
C SER A 139 -14.03 -8.29 -10.06
N PRO A 140 -14.61 -7.99 -8.88
CA PRO A 140 -13.87 -8.01 -7.61
C PRO A 140 -13.28 -9.40 -7.30
N ASP A 141 -13.86 -10.47 -7.84
CA ASP A 141 -13.33 -11.84 -7.82
C ASP A 141 -12.00 -12.00 -8.57
N LEU A 142 -11.71 -11.10 -9.52
CA LEU A 142 -10.48 -11.09 -10.32
C LEU A 142 -9.44 -10.09 -9.80
N ALA A 143 -9.76 -9.30 -8.77
CA ALA A 143 -8.82 -8.40 -8.13
C ALA A 143 -8.33 -9.08 -6.85
N PRO A 144 -7.08 -9.56 -6.77
CA PRO A 144 -6.57 -10.20 -5.57
C PRO A 144 -6.74 -9.32 -4.32
N ALA A 145 -6.66 -7.99 -4.47
CA ALA A 145 -6.89 -7.07 -3.36
C ALA A 145 -8.33 -7.18 -2.80
N ASP A 146 -9.34 -7.26 -3.65
CA ASP A 146 -10.74 -7.33 -3.21
C ASP A 146 -11.11 -8.71 -2.66
N PHE A 147 -10.43 -9.79 -3.12
CA PHE A 147 -10.63 -11.15 -2.62
C PHE A 147 -9.87 -11.46 -1.31
N TYR A 148 -8.63 -10.97 -1.17
CA TYR A 148 -7.78 -11.26 -0.01
C TYR A 148 -7.91 -10.24 1.14
N LEU A 149 -8.52 -9.07 0.90
CA LEU A 149 -8.71 -8.02 1.91
C LEU A 149 -10.16 -7.85 2.37
N SER A 150 -11.11 -8.62 1.82
CA SER A 150 -12.52 -8.68 2.26
C SER A 150 -12.72 -9.52 3.51
#